data_AF-A0A2E3ZKX0-F1
#
_entry.id   AF-A0A2E3ZKX0-F1
#
_cell.length_a   1.000
_cell.length_b   1.000
_cell.length_c   1.000
_cell.angle_alpha   90.00
_cell.angle_beta   90.00
_cell.angle_gamma   90.00
#
_symmetry.space_group_name_H-M   'P 1'
#
loop_
_entity.id
_entity.type
_entity.pdbx_description
1 polymer ?
#
loop_
_entity_poly.entity_id
_entity_poly.type
_entity_poly.pdbx_seq_one_letter_code
_entity_poly.pdbx_strand_id
1 'polypeptide(L)'
;MSSLEPDPRAADLPEGGEVIAHIPQEEEALRVFAKAISDVPAGEPIPEEVIQEGLTALTRLYAVKFQLGERWEPFTPNNTVPATAAMIMCTAMLRGVNVEVFELGMWQSWSGA
;
A
#
# COMPACT_ATOMS: atom_id res chain seq x y z
N MET A 1 22.22 25.39 -7.28
CA MET A 1 22.66 24.11 -7.88
C MET A 1 21.63 23.08 -7.45
N SER A 2 20.64 22.83 -8.31
CA SER A 2 19.57 21.85 -8.06
C SER A 2 20.19 20.45 -8.03
N SER A 3 19.92 19.66 -6.99
CA SER A 3 20.42 18.30 -6.86
C SER A 3 19.93 17.46 -8.04
N LEU A 4 20.87 16.93 -8.82
CA LEU A 4 20.65 15.95 -9.89
C LEU A 4 20.51 14.54 -9.28
N GLU A 5 19.68 14.38 -8.27
CA GLU A 5 19.29 13.05 -7.84
C GLU A 5 18.16 12.60 -8.77
N PRO A 6 18.35 11.53 -9.57
CA PRO A 6 17.31 11.03 -10.45
C PRO A 6 16.10 10.65 -9.61
N ASP A 7 14.90 11.02 -10.08
CA ASP A 7 13.65 10.74 -9.37
C ASP A 7 13.55 9.23 -9.12
N PRO A 8 13.48 8.78 -7.85
CA PRO A 8 13.38 7.36 -7.52
C PRO A 8 12.12 6.70 -8.10
N ARG A 9 11.13 7.48 -8.56
CA ARG A 9 9.92 6.96 -9.20
C ARG A 9 10.02 6.84 -10.71
N ALA A 10 11.14 7.22 -11.33
CA ALA A 10 11.35 6.98 -12.75
C ALA A 10 11.40 5.46 -13.03
N ALA A 11 10.42 4.94 -13.76
CA ALA A 11 10.32 3.53 -14.09
C ALA A 11 10.20 3.31 -15.61
N ASP A 12 10.79 2.22 -16.09
CA ASP A 12 10.68 1.78 -17.48
C ASP A 12 9.35 1.03 -17.67
N LEU A 13 8.24 1.78 -17.59
CA LEU A 13 6.89 1.27 -17.83
C LEU A 13 6.64 1.15 -19.35
N PRO A 14 5.82 0.18 -19.81
CA PRO A 14 5.55 -0.03 -21.24
C PRO A 14 5.05 1.20 -22.01
N GLU A 15 4.40 2.14 -21.33
CA GLU A 15 3.90 3.40 -21.91
C GLU A 15 4.72 4.64 -21.50
N GLY A 16 5.82 4.43 -20.76
CA GLY A 16 6.52 5.48 -20.01
C GLY A 16 5.71 5.98 -18.81
N GLY A 17 6.38 6.47 -17.76
CA GLY A 17 5.71 7.07 -16.61
C GLY A 17 6.44 6.88 -15.30
N GLU A 18 5.88 7.47 -14.24
CA GLU A 18 6.37 7.31 -12.87
C GLU A 18 5.64 6.16 -12.18
N VAL A 19 6.37 5.40 -11.36
CA VAL A 19 5.74 4.46 -10.43
C VAL A 19 5.02 5.21 -9.32
N ILE A 20 3.88 4.68 -8.90
CA ILE A 20 3.07 5.28 -7.83
C ILE A 20 3.76 5.26 -6.46
N ALA A 21 4.80 4.44 -6.30
CA ALA A 21 5.65 4.37 -5.11
C ALA A 21 7.05 3.85 -5.47
N HIS A 22 8.06 4.07 -4.62
CA HIS A 22 9.42 3.58 -4.87
C HIS A 22 9.71 2.35 -4.01
N ILE A 23 9.85 1.19 -4.64
CA ILE A 23 9.95 -0.11 -3.93
C ILE A 23 10.99 -0.10 -2.80
N PRO A 24 12.26 0.30 -3.00
CA PRO A 24 13.24 0.32 -1.91
C PRO A 24 12.84 1.21 -0.73
N GLN A 25 12.15 2.33 -0.98
CA GLN A 25 11.66 3.19 0.11
C GLN A 25 10.49 2.54 0.85
N GLU A 26 9.57 1.88 0.14
CA GLU A 26 8.45 1.18 0.79
C GLU A 26 8.94 -0.06 1.56
N GLU A 27 9.94 -0.79 1.05
CA GLU A 27 10.58 -1.89 1.77
C GLU A 27 11.31 -1.40 3.03
N GLU A 28 11.99 -0.26 2.97
CA GLU A 28 12.59 0.35 4.16
C GLU A 28 11.52 0.79 5.16
N ALA A 29 10.42 1.40 4.70
CA ALA A 29 9.29 1.74 5.56
C ALA A 29 8.69 0.51 6.27
N LEU A 30 8.60 -0.63 5.58
CA LEU A 30 8.19 -1.89 6.21
C LEU A 30 9.19 -2.41 7.24
N ARG A 31 10.50 -2.21 7.04
CA ARG A 31 11.51 -2.56 8.04
C ARG A 31 11.40 -1.67 9.28
N VAL A 32 11.17 -0.37 9.09
CA VAL A 32 10.91 0.59 10.18
C VAL A 32 9.65 0.21 10.95
N PHE A 33 8.55 -0.07 10.25
CA PHE A 33 7.30 -0.56 10.85
C PHE A 33 7.52 -1.85 11.66
N ALA A 34 8.21 -2.84 11.09
CA ALA A 34 8.49 -4.10 11.79
C ALA A 34 9.28 -3.88 13.08
N LYS A 35 10.24 -2.94 13.06
CA LYS A 35 10.97 -2.55 14.25
C LYS A 35 10.07 -1.85 15.28
N ALA A 36 9.27 -0.88 14.84
CA ALA A 36 8.34 -0.16 15.71
C ALA A 36 7.36 -1.12 16.41
N ILE A 37 6.84 -2.11 15.68
CA ILE A 37 6.00 -3.18 16.26
C ILE A 37 6.78 -4.01 17.29
N SER A 38 8.05 -4.36 17.01
CA SER A 38 8.86 -5.15 17.94
C SER A 38 9.23 -4.40 19.23
N ASP A 39 9.22 -3.06 19.18
CA ASP A 39 9.49 -2.21 20.33
C ASP A 39 8.26 -2.03 21.23
N VAL A 40 7.05 -2.40 20.78
CA VAL A 40 5.84 -2.38 21.61
C VAL A 40 5.88 -3.52 22.63
N PRO A 41 5.77 -3.22 23.95
CA PRO A 41 5.82 -4.27 24.98
C PRO A 41 4.69 -5.28 24.83
N ALA A 42 4.99 -6.55 25.09
CA ALA A 42 4.01 -7.62 25.03
C ALA A 42 2.85 -7.36 26.01
N GLY A 43 1.62 -7.42 25.50
CA GLY A 43 0.41 -7.17 26.29
C GLY A 43 -0.04 -5.70 26.32
N GLU A 44 0.75 -4.80 25.75
CA GLU A 44 0.34 -3.40 25.56
C GLU A 44 -0.38 -3.21 24.21
N PRO A 45 -1.32 -2.26 24.13
CA PRO A 45 -1.94 -1.91 22.86
C PRO A 45 -0.90 -1.31 21.90
N ILE A 46 -0.97 -1.72 20.64
CA ILE A 46 -0.17 -1.12 19.57
C ILE A 46 -0.69 0.31 19.31
N PRO A 47 0.16 1.34 19.30
CA PRO A 47 -0.26 2.71 18.98
C PRO A 47 -0.87 2.81 17.58
N GLU A 48 -1.88 3.68 17.43
CA GLU A 48 -2.61 3.84 16.16
C GLU A 48 -1.68 4.28 15.03
N GLU A 49 -0.73 5.17 15.32
CA GLU A 49 0.22 5.71 14.36
C GLU A 49 1.09 4.60 13.76
N VAL A 50 1.52 3.64 14.57
CA VAL A 50 2.32 2.49 14.10
C VAL A 50 1.49 1.61 13.15
N ILE A 51 0.21 1.40 13.45
CA ILE A 51 -0.70 0.66 12.57
C ILE A 51 -0.90 1.41 11.26
N GLN A 52 -1.10 2.73 11.31
CA GLN A 52 -1.29 3.59 10.14
C GLN A 52 -0.05 3.63 9.24
N GLU A 53 1.15 3.68 9.81
CA GLU A 53 2.42 3.60 9.07
C GLU A 53 2.54 2.26 8.33
N GLY A 54 2.24 1.15 9.03
CA GLY A 54 2.23 -0.18 8.44
C GLY A 54 1.24 -0.31 7.29
N LEU A 55 -0.01 0.13 7.47
CA LEU A 55 -1.02 0.15 6.42
C LEU A 55 -0.56 0.99 5.22
N THR A 56 0.01 2.17 5.47
CA THR A 56 0.51 3.06 4.41
C THR A 56 1.59 2.38 3.57
N ALA A 57 2.61 1.81 4.22
CA ALA A 57 3.72 1.15 3.54
C ALA A 57 3.27 -0.11 2.78
N LEU A 58 2.42 -0.94 3.40
CA LEU A 58 1.90 -2.15 2.77
C LEU A 58 1.04 -1.84 1.55
N THR A 59 0.14 -0.86 1.64
CA THR A 59 -0.70 -0.45 0.50
C THR A 59 0.14 0.09 -0.65
N ARG A 60 1.12 0.96 -0.37
CA ARG A 60 2.01 1.52 -1.41
C ARG A 60 2.86 0.45 -2.07
N LEU A 61 3.47 -0.45 -1.29
CA LEU A 61 4.30 -1.53 -1.81
C LEU A 61 3.47 -2.51 -2.66
N TYR A 62 2.30 -2.92 -2.17
CA TYR A 62 1.40 -3.79 -2.92
C TYR A 62 1.01 -3.14 -4.26
N ALA A 63 0.61 -1.86 -4.22
CA ALA A 63 0.14 -1.15 -5.39
C ALA A 63 1.23 -0.98 -6.45
N VAL A 64 2.47 -0.61 -6.08
CA VAL A 64 3.55 -0.49 -7.08
C VAL A 64 3.92 -1.84 -7.69
N LYS A 65 3.92 -2.91 -6.89
CA LYS A 65 4.16 -4.27 -7.42
C LYS A 65 3.06 -4.69 -8.38
N PHE A 66 1.80 -4.36 -8.06
CA PHE A 66 0.67 -4.54 -8.98
C PHE A 66 0.86 -3.71 -10.26
N GLN A 67 1.27 -2.44 -10.16
CA GLN A 67 1.55 -1.59 -11.34
C GLN A 67 2.62 -2.22 -12.25
N LEU A 68 3.64 -2.85 -11.66
CA LEU A 68 4.75 -3.50 -12.38
C LEU A 68 4.43 -4.92 -12.87
N GLY A 69 3.18 -5.37 -12.76
CA GLY A 69 2.72 -6.64 -13.33
C GLY A 69 2.74 -7.84 -12.38
N GLU A 70 3.15 -7.67 -11.12
CA GLU A 70 2.99 -8.73 -10.12
C GLU A 70 1.49 -8.92 -9.82
N ARG A 71 1.02 -10.18 -9.80
CA ARG A 71 -0.37 -10.53 -9.53
C ARG A 71 -0.40 -11.63 -8.47
N TRP A 72 -0.78 -11.27 -7.26
CA TRP A 72 -0.90 -12.21 -6.14
C TRP A 72 -2.02 -11.73 -5.20
N GLU A 73 -2.64 -12.68 -4.49
CA GLU A 73 -3.77 -12.39 -3.62
C GLU A 73 -3.35 -11.61 -2.36
N PRO A 74 -4.06 -10.55 -1.96
CA PRO A 74 -3.67 -9.71 -0.82
C PRO A 74 -3.71 -10.45 0.53
N PHE A 75 -4.38 -11.60 0.62
CA PHE A 75 -4.47 -12.42 1.81
C PHE A 75 -3.95 -13.84 1.52
N THR A 76 -3.27 -14.43 2.50
CA THR A 76 -2.78 -15.82 2.37
C THR A 76 -3.96 -16.81 2.38
N PRO A 77 -3.83 -17.99 1.74
CA PRO A 77 -4.93 -18.96 1.63
C PRO A 77 -5.51 -19.47 2.96
N ASN A 78 -4.72 -19.41 4.03
CA ASN A 78 -5.12 -19.84 5.37
C ASN A 78 -5.63 -18.68 6.24
N ASN A 79 -5.75 -17.47 5.70
CA ASN A 79 -6.19 -16.31 6.44
C ASN A 79 -7.72 -16.24 6.48
N THR A 80 -8.28 -16.06 7.68
CA THR A 80 -9.72 -15.91 7.90
C THR A 80 -10.10 -14.44 7.98
N VAL A 81 -9.71 -13.61 6.98
CA VAL A 81 -10.17 -12.21 6.96
C VAL A 81 -11.69 -12.21 6.71
N PRO A 82 -12.52 -11.74 7.66
CA PRO A 82 -13.95 -11.69 7.43
C PRO A 82 -14.28 -10.69 6.33
N ALA A 83 -15.26 -11.02 5.48
CA ALA A 83 -15.70 -10.12 4.41
C ALA A 83 -16.03 -8.71 4.92
N THR A 84 -16.69 -8.61 6.09
CA THR A 84 -17.00 -7.33 6.73
C THR A 84 -15.75 -6.52 7.09
N ALA A 85 -14.66 -7.16 7.53
CA ALA A 85 -13.42 -6.46 7.86
C ALA A 85 -12.78 -5.84 6.61
N ALA A 86 -12.75 -6.59 5.50
CA ALA A 86 -12.29 -6.07 4.21
C ALA A 86 -13.17 -4.90 3.74
N MET A 87 -14.49 -5.03 3.83
CA MET A 87 -15.42 -3.95 3.45
C MET A 87 -15.21 -2.68 4.28
N ILE A 88 -15.03 -2.80 5.60
CA ILE A 88 -14.74 -1.65 6.48
C ILE A 88 -13.42 -0.99 6.08
N MET A 89 -12.36 -1.77 5.92
CA MET A 89 -11.02 -1.24 5.61
C MET A 89 -11.00 -0.54 4.24
N CYS A 90 -11.52 -1.18 3.20
CA CYS A 90 -11.60 -0.57 1.87
C CYS A 90 -12.41 0.73 1.90
N THR A 91 -13.53 0.77 2.63
CA THR A 91 -14.33 2.00 2.77
C THR A 91 -13.54 3.12 3.46
N ALA A 92 -12.80 2.78 4.53
CA ALA A 92 -11.98 3.76 5.25
C ALA A 92 -10.82 4.28 4.39
N MET A 93 -10.13 3.40 3.67
CA MET A 93 -9.04 3.77 2.77
C MET A 93 -9.52 4.70 1.65
N LEU A 94 -10.61 4.34 0.97
CA LEU A 94 -11.17 5.15 -0.12
C LEU A 94 -11.56 6.55 0.36
N ARG A 95 -12.26 6.66 1.50
CA ARG A 95 -12.57 7.95 2.12
C ARG A 95 -11.31 8.74 2.49
N GLY A 96 -10.29 8.07 3.00
CA GLY A 96 -9.01 8.69 3.37
C GLY A 96 -8.27 9.34 2.20
N VAL A 97 -8.48 8.83 0.98
CA VAL A 97 -7.91 9.41 -0.26
C VAL A 97 -8.94 10.15 -1.11
N ASN A 98 -10.11 10.47 -0.54
CA ASN A 98 -11.19 11.20 -1.18
C ASN A 98 -11.68 10.55 -2.49
N VAL A 99 -11.86 9.23 -2.48
CA VAL A 99 -12.43 8.43 -3.57
C VAL A 99 -13.74 7.81 -3.08
N GLU A 100 -14.78 7.87 -3.92
CA GLU A 100 -16.06 7.21 -3.63
C GLU A 100 -16.09 5.77 -4.14
N VAL A 101 -16.88 4.89 -3.48
CA VAL A 101 -16.94 3.45 -3.83
C VAL A 101 -17.39 3.23 -5.28
N PHE A 102 -18.25 4.08 -5.82
CA PHE A 102 -18.69 4.00 -7.22
C PHE A 102 -17.56 4.35 -8.20
N GLU A 103 -16.67 5.27 -7.83
CA GLU A 103 -15.51 5.64 -8.66
C GLU A 103 -14.50 4.49 -8.72
N LEU A 104 -14.35 3.73 -7.64
CA LEU A 104 -13.56 2.50 -7.65
C LEU A 104 -14.11 1.50 -8.67
N GLY A 105 -15.43 1.27 -8.69
CA GLY A 105 -16.06 0.37 -9.67
C GLY A 105 -15.86 0.83 -11.12
N MET A 106 -15.89 2.14 -11.37
CA MET A 106 -15.57 2.71 -12.68
C MET A 106 -14.10 2.47 -13.06
N TRP A 107 -13.17 2.73 -12.13
CA TRP A 107 -11.74 2.50 -12.35
C TRP A 107 -11.42 1.04 -12.66
N GLN A 108 -12.03 0.07 -11.96
CA GLN A 108 -11.87 -1.36 -12.24
C GLN A 108 -12.32 -1.71 -13.66
N SER A 109 -13.45 -1.13 -14.12
CA SER A 109 -13.97 -1.36 -15.47
C SER A 109 -13.04 -0.88 -16.59
N TRP A 110 -12.22 0.15 -16.32
CA TRP A 110 -11.28 0.73 -17.29
C TRP A 110 -9.88 0.15 -17.19
N SER A 111 -9.43 -0.18 -15.97
CA SER A 111 -8.07 -0.67 -15.72
C SER A 111 -7.92 -2.18 -15.97
N GLY A 112 -9.03 -2.94 -15.96
CA GLY A 112 -8.98 -4.40 -16.03
C GLY A 112 -8.37 -5.05 -14.78
N ALA A 113 -8.30 -4.29 -13.67
CA ALA A 113 -7.92 -4.77 -12.34
C ALA A 113 -9.09 -5.46 -11.63
#